data_AF-A0A453L4P6-F1
#
_entry.id   AF-A0A453L4P6-F1
#
_cell.length_a   1.000
_cell.length_b   1.000
_cell.length_c   1.000
_cell.angle_alpha   90.00
_cell.angle_beta   90.00
_cell.angle_gamma   90.00
#
_symmetry.space_group_name_H-M   'P 1'
#
loop_
_entity.id
_entity.type
_entity.pdbx_description
1 polymer ?
#
loop_
_entity_poly.entity_id
_entity_poly.type
_entity_poly.pdbx_seq_one_letter_code
_entity_poly.pdbx_strand_id
1 'polypeptide(L)'
;VQSEVIVPAVKGTSNILEVCSTMKVQKVVVVSSTATVHFNPNWPQGKPKDESCWSDKKVCMEKELWYFLAKTVAEETSWEYAEKTGLDIVTVCPCIVFGPQLQPVVNTTSELLLYVIKGGPNAMNDVMWEIVDVRDVADALLLVYEKPESSGRYISASNYITTKDMLELLRKAHPNYNYVKW
;
A
#
# COMPACT_ATOMS: atom_id res chain seq x y z
N VAL A 1 19.73 6.09 1.95
CA VAL A 1 18.25 5.98 2.03
C VAL A 1 17.58 6.02 0.65
N GLN A 2 17.58 7.13 -0.10
CA GLN A 2 16.85 7.22 -1.38
C GLN A 2 17.17 6.09 -2.38
N SER A 3 18.46 5.90 -2.72
CA SER A 3 18.89 4.83 -3.62
C SER A 3 18.63 3.44 -3.06
N GLU A 4 18.80 3.25 -1.75
CA GLU A 4 18.62 1.97 -1.05
C GLU A 4 17.16 1.49 -1.03
N VAL A 5 16.17 2.38 -1.21
CA VAL A 5 14.75 1.99 -1.27
C VAL A 5 14.26 1.89 -2.71
N ILE A 6 14.62 2.86 -3.56
CA ILE A 6 14.11 2.93 -4.94
C ILE A 6 14.75 1.85 -5.82
N VAL A 7 16.09 1.73 -5.79
CA VAL A 7 16.82 0.81 -6.66
C VAL A 7 16.37 -0.64 -6.49
N PRO A 8 16.27 -1.21 -5.27
CA PRO A 8 15.81 -2.59 -5.14
C PRO A 8 14.34 -2.75 -5.50
N ALA A 9 13.47 -1.77 -5.22
CA ALA A 9 12.06 -1.85 -5.60
C ALA A 9 11.90 -1.95 -7.13
N VAL A 10 12.58 -1.09 -7.88
CA VAL A 10 12.51 -1.08 -9.34
C VAL A 10 13.20 -2.31 -9.93
N LYS A 11 14.45 -2.59 -9.54
CA LYS A 11 15.20 -3.74 -10.07
C LYS A 11 14.52 -5.07 -9.76
N GLY A 12 14.02 -5.25 -8.54
CA GLY A 12 13.30 -6.46 -8.15
C GLY A 12 12.05 -6.66 -8.99
N THR A 13 11.28 -5.59 -9.21
CA THR A 13 10.08 -5.62 -10.06
C THR A 13 10.44 -6.01 -11.50
N SER A 14 11.36 -5.29 -12.14
CA SER A 14 11.77 -5.58 -13.52
C SER A 14 12.29 -7.00 -13.71
N ASN A 15 13.10 -7.49 -12.76
CA ASN A 15 13.67 -8.84 -12.82
C ASN A 15 12.58 -9.92 -12.81
N ILE A 16 11.56 -9.79 -11.96
CA ILE A 16 10.46 -10.77 -11.93
C ILE A 16 9.62 -10.70 -13.20
N LEU A 17 9.33 -9.50 -13.70
CA LEU A 17 8.56 -9.33 -14.94
C LEU A 17 9.28 -9.93 -16.16
N GLU A 18 10.60 -9.76 -16.25
CA GLU A 18 11.43 -10.38 -17.30
C GLU A 18 11.38 -11.91 -17.25
N VAL A 19 11.47 -12.49 -16.06
CA VAL A 19 11.33 -13.94 -15.87
C VAL A 19 9.92 -14.40 -16.24
N CYS A 20 8.88 -13.68 -15.82
CA CYS A 20 7.49 -14.00 -16.16
C CYS A 20 7.25 -14.04 -17.68
N SER A 21 7.74 -13.04 -18.42
CA SER A 21 7.66 -13.03 -19.89
C SER A 21 8.41 -14.19 -20.52
N THR A 22 9.64 -14.45 -20.05
CA THR A 22 10.48 -15.55 -20.57
C THR A 22 9.80 -16.91 -20.37
N MET A 23 9.16 -17.09 -19.21
CA MET A 23 8.42 -18.30 -18.84
C MET A 23 6.99 -18.34 -19.41
N LYS A 24 6.57 -17.31 -20.16
CA LYS A 24 5.22 -17.19 -20.73
C LYS A 24 4.11 -17.29 -19.68
N VAL A 25 4.34 -16.68 -18.51
CA VAL A 25 3.32 -16.52 -17.47
C VAL A 25 2.12 -15.77 -18.07
N GLN A 26 0.92 -16.27 -17.79
CA GLN A 26 -0.30 -15.75 -18.41
C GLN A 26 -0.79 -14.44 -17.80
N LYS A 27 -0.58 -14.25 -16.50
CA LYS A 27 -0.96 -13.05 -15.75
C LYS A 27 -0.05 -12.86 -14.55
N VAL A 28 0.34 -11.61 -14.28
CA VAL A 28 1.10 -11.22 -13.08
C VAL A 28 0.27 -10.25 -12.26
N VAL A 29 0.08 -10.57 -10.97
CA VAL A 29 -0.55 -9.66 -10.01
C VAL A 29 0.55 -8.99 -9.18
N VAL A 30 0.71 -7.69 -9.32
CA VAL A 30 1.71 -6.90 -8.59
C VAL A 30 1.07 -6.28 -7.36
N VAL A 31 1.62 -6.59 -6.18
CA VAL A 31 1.22 -5.95 -4.92
C VAL A 31 1.92 -4.59 -4.81
N SER A 32 1.21 -3.54 -5.22
CA SER A 32 1.61 -2.14 -5.07
C SER A 32 1.17 -1.60 -3.70
N SER A 33 0.70 -0.36 -3.62
CA SER A 33 0.25 0.30 -2.39
C SER A 33 -0.53 1.58 -2.71
N THR A 34 -1.45 2.00 -1.84
CA THR A 34 -2.05 3.36 -1.94
C THR A 34 -1.03 4.49 -1.86
N ALA A 35 0.21 4.20 -1.47
CA ALA A 35 1.34 5.11 -1.61
C ALA A 35 1.53 5.63 -3.06
N THR A 36 1.13 4.88 -4.07
CA THR A 36 1.18 5.30 -5.48
C THR A 36 -0.03 6.15 -5.90
N VAL A 37 -0.97 6.40 -4.98
CA VAL A 37 -2.23 7.11 -5.24
C VAL A 37 -2.32 8.41 -4.39
N HIS A 38 -1.74 8.41 -3.20
CA HIS A 38 -2.02 9.37 -2.14
C HIS A 38 -1.63 10.84 -2.44
N PHE A 39 -0.45 11.07 -3.02
CA PHE A 39 0.15 12.41 -3.11
C PHE A 39 0.05 13.02 -4.50
N ASN A 40 -1.14 13.42 -4.92
CA ASN A 40 -1.35 14.10 -6.20
C ASN A 40 -1.83 15.55 -5.97
N PRO A 41 -0.98 16.57 -6.17
CA PRO A 41 -1.36 17.98 -5.99
C PRO A 41 -2.33 18.48 -7.06
N ASN A 42 -2.44 17.78 -8.19
CA ASN A 42 -3.30 18.15 -9.31
C ASN A 42 -4.64 17.41 -9.28
N TRP A 43 -4.90 16.59 -8.25
CA TRP A 43 -6.17 15.88 -8.14
C TRP A 43 -7.32 16.83 -7.82
N PRO A 44 -8.49 16.73 -8.50
CA PRO A 44 -9.61 17.64 -8.25
C PRO A 44 -10.05 17.63 -6.78
N GLN A 45 -10.16 18.82 -6.19
CA GLN A 45 -10.62 18.98 -4.82
C GLN A 45 -12.04 18.42 -4.67
N GLY A 46 -12.28 17.65 -3.60
CA GLY A 46 -13.58 17.04 -3.31
C GLY A 46 -13.91 15.79 -4.12
N LYS A 47 -13.08 15.40 -5.09
CA LYS A 47 -13.22 14.12 -5.80
C LYS A 47 -12.53 13.01 -4.99
N PRO A 48 -13.23 11.91 -4.63
CA PRO A 48 -12.57 10.72 -4.11
C PRO A 48 -11.46 10.26 -5.05
N LYS A 49 -10.34 9.81 -4.49
CA LYS A 49 -9.28 9.23 -5.30
C LYS A 49 -9.75 7.88 -5.83
N ASP A 50 -9.46 7.64 -7.10
CA ASP A 50 -9.75 6.39 -7.79
C ASP A 50 -8.46 5.84 -8.43
N GLU A 51 -8.56 4.70 -9.10
CA GLU A 51 -7.47 3.97 -9.74
C GLU A 51 -6.71 4.78 -10.80
N SER A 52 -7.28 5.88 -11.31
CA SER A 52 -6.60 6.79 -12.25
C SER A 52 -5.65 7.77 -11.57
N CYS A 53 -5.70 7.89 -10.23
CA CYS A 53 -4.84 8.79 -9.49
C CYS A 53 -3.43 8.22 -9.29
N TRP A 54 -2.42 9.04 -9.56
CA TRP A 54 -1.02 8.73 -9.34
C TRP A 54 -0.36 9.74 -8.40
N SER A 55 0.44 9.26 -7.46
CA SER A 55 1.30 10.07 -6.63
C SER A 55 2.34 10.79 -7.50
N ASP A 56 2.50 12.08 -7.27
CA ASP A 56 3.47 12.92 -7.95
C ASP A 56 4.87 12.65 -7.41
N LYS A 57 5.75 12.17 -8.31
CA LYS A 57 7.13 11.81 -7.97
C LYS A 57 7.93 13.00 -7.45
N LYS A 58 7.68 14.21 -7.97
CA LYS A 58 8.38 15.43 -7.54
C LYS A 58 7.97 15.80 -6.12
N VAL A 59 6.68 15.75 -5.79
CA VAL A 59 6.20 15.92 -4.41
C VAL A 59 6.80 14.89 -3.48
N CYS A 60 6.87 13.62 -3.91
CA CYS A 60 7.47 12.57 -3.10
C CYS A 60 8.97 12.81 -2.85
N MET A 61 9.72 13.30 -3.85
CA MET A 61 11.13 13.67 -3.69
C MET A 61 11.31 14.88 -2.76
N GLU A 62 10.56 15.96 -2.98
CA GLU A 62 10.67 17.20 -2.20
C GLU A 62 10.30 17.02 -0.73
N LYS A 63 9.39 16.10 -0.42
CA LYS A 63 8.98 15.75 0.94
C LYS A 63 9.75 14.57 1.54
N GLU A 64 10.78 14.07 0.84
CA GLU A 64 11.59 12.92 1.26
C GLU A 64 10.76 11.64 1.53
N LEU A 65 9.64 11.47 0.82
CA LEU A 65 8.74 10.32 0.92
C LEU A 65 9.28 9.13 0.10
N TRP A 66 10.47 8.65 0.45
CA TRP A 66 11.23 7.69 -0.36
C TRP A 66 10.49 6.38 -0.63
N TYR A 67 9.70 5.89 0.33
CA TYR A 67 8.85 4.71 0.13
C TYR A 67 7.75 4.95 -0.92
N PHE A 68 7.09 6.11 -0.86
CA PHE A 68 6.03 6.48 -1.82
C PHE A 68 6.61 6.61 -3.22
N LEU A 69 7.77 7.26 -3.32
CA LEU A 69 8.48 7.37 -4.59
C LEU A 69 8.88 5.99 -5.14
N ALA A 70 9.47 5.12 -4.31
CA ALA A 70 9.89 3.79 -4.72
C ALA A 70 8.72 2.92 -5.21
N LYS A 71 7.60 2.93 -4.48
CA LYS A 71 6.38 2.22 -4.89
C LYS A 71 5.80 2.79 -6.18
N THR A 72 5.78 4.11 -6.32
CA THR A 72 5.25 4.79 -7.53
C THR A 72 6.07 4.41 -8.76
N VAL A 73 7.41 4.51 -8.68
CA VAL A 73 8.30 4.19 -9.81
C VAL A 73 8.26 2.69 -10.14
N ALA A 74 8.19 1.80 -9.14
CA ALA A 74 8.09 0.37 -9.37
C ALA A 74 6.77 -0.02 -10.06
N GLU A 75 5.66 0.60 -9.69
CA GLU A 75 4.37 0.36 -10.33
C GLU A 75 4.34 0.91 -11.77
N GLU A 76 4.82 2.13 -12.00
CA GLU A 76 5.01 2.69 -13.36
C GLU A 76 5.88 1.76 -14.23
N THR A 77 6.98 1.24 -13.67
CA THR A 77 7.86 0.28 -14.36
C THR A 77 7.10 -0.98 -14.77
N SER A 78 6.15 -1.43 -13.96
CA SER A 78 5.32 -2.59 -14.28
C SER A 78 4.40 -2.29 -15.47
N TRP A 79 3.74 -1.13 -15.48
CA TRP A 79 2.87 -0.70 -16.57
C TRP A 79 3.62 -0.46 -17.87
N GLU A 80 4.76 0.23 -17.83
CA GLU A 80 5.62 0.42 -19.01
C GLU A 80 6.10 -0.91 -19.59
N TYR A 81 6.39 -1.89 -18.73
CA TYR A 81 6.79 -3.22 -19.17
C TYR A 81 5.61 -3.97 -19.82
N ALA A 82 4.41 -3.87 -19.24
CA ALA A 82 3.18 -4.43 -19.81
C ALA A 82 2.94 -3.89 -21.22
N GLU A 83 2.98 -2.56 -21.38
CA GLU A 83 2.79 -1.87 -22.67
C GLU A 83 3.80 -2.31 -23.73
N LYS A 84 5.07 -2.50 -23.34
CA LYS A 84 6.16 -2.89 -24.26
C LYS A 84 6.10 -4.36 -24.68
N THR A 85 5.65 -5.26 -23.79
CA THR A 85 5.78 -6.71 -23.98
C THR A 85 4.47 -7.43 -24.24
N GLY A 86 3.34 -6.79 -23.91
CA GLY A 86 2.02 -7.42 -23.91
C GLY A 86 1.80 -8.39 -22.75
N LEU A 87 2.67 -8.41 -21.74
CA LEU A 87 2.45 -9.19 -20.52
C LEU A 87 1.22 -8.67 -19.77
N ASP A 88 0.27 -9.56 -19.46
CA ASP A 88 -0.92 -9.22 -18.68
C ASP A 88 -0.52 -8.95 -17.22
N ILE A 89 -0.65 -7.68 -16.82
CA ILE A 89 -0.29 -7.20 -15.49
C ILE A 89 -1.51 -6.52 -14.88
N VAL A 90 -1.81 -6.91 -13.64
CA VAL A 90 -2.80 -6.26 -12.78
C VAL A 90 -2.11 -5.78 -11.52
N THR A 91 -2.42 -4.58 -11.04
CA THR A 91 -1.86 -4.08 -9.78
C THR A 91 -2.94 -3.96 -8.71
N VAL A 92 -2.62 -4.38 -7.49
CA VAL A 92 -3.47 -4.14 -6.32
C VAL A 92 -2.74 -3.17 -5.41
N CYS A 93 -3.44 -2.16 -4.92
CA CYS A 93 -2.92 -1.07 -4.09
C CYS A 93 -3.53 -1.11 -2.69
N PRO A 94 -3.02 -1.96 -1.77
CA PRO A 94 -3.47 -1.97 -0.38
C PRO A 94 -3.06 -0.69 0.37
N CYS A 95 -3.91 -0.27 1.31
CA CYS A 95 -3.60 0.76 2.30
C CYS A 95 -2.91 0.16 3.54
N ILE A 96 -3.17 0.68 4.74
CA ILE A 96 -2.63 0.11 5.99
C ILE A 96 -3.31 -1.24 6.23
N VAL A 97 -2.53 -2.32 6.07
CA VAL A 97 -3.03 -3.69 6.24
C VAL A 97 -2.91 -4.11 7.70
N PHE A 98 -4.03 -4.48 8.32
CA PHE A 98 -4.08 -5.07 9.65
C PHE A 98 -4.67 -6.47 9.62
N GLY A 99 -4.42 -7.28 10.64
CA GLY A 99 -5.06 -8.59 10.79
C GLY A 99 -4.14 -9.63 11.43
N PRO A 100 -4.60 -10.89 11.50
CA PRO A 100 -3.83 -11.99 12.07
C PRO A 100 -2.49 -12.20 11.35
N GLN A 101 -1.42 -12.41 12.11
CA GLN A 101 -0.08 -12.67 11.57
C GLN A 101 0.25 -14.16 11.64
N LEU A 102 0.77 -14.71 10.54
CA LEU A 102 1.30 -16.08 10.49
C LEU A 102 2.77 -16.17 10.93
N GLN A 103 3.44 -15.02 11.03
CA GLN A 103 4.85 -14.90 11.41
C GLN A 103 4.98 -14.39 12.85
N PRO A 104 6.06 -14.76 13.57
CA PRO A 104 6.29 -14.28 14.94
C PRO A 104 6.81 -12.84 15.01
N VAL A 105 7.05 -12.20 13.87
CA VAL A 105 7.60 -10.84 13.77
C VAL A 105 6.52 -9.87 13.30
N VAL A 106 6.41 -8.72 13.96
CA VAL A 106 5.44 -7.68 13.59
C VAL A 106 5.87 -7.02 12.28
N ASN A 107 4.95 -6.93 11.32
CA ASN A 107 5.19 -6.20 10.07
C ASN A 107 4.99 -4.67 10.27
N THR A 108 5.55 -3.86 9.37
CA THR A 108 5.56 -2.39 9.48
C THR A 108 4.19 -1.74 9.73
N THR A 109 3.12 -2.20 9.07
CA THR A 109 1.79 -1.62 9.30
C THR A 109 1.29 -1.94 10.70
N SER A 110 1.46 -3.18 11.18
CA SER A 110 1.07 -3.56 12.54
C SER A 110 1.88 -2.87 13.63
N GLU A 111 3.12 -2.43 13.35
CA GLU A 111 3.87 -1.56 14.27
C GLU A 111 3.17 -0.21 14.49
N LEU A 112 2.31 0.24 13.57
CA LEU A 112 1.52 1.45 13.77
C LEU A 112 0.55 1.34 14.95
N LEU A 113 0.05 0.14 15.24
CA LEU A 113 -0.76 -0.10 16.44
C LEU A 113 0.07 0.13 17.72
N LEU A 114 1.36 -0.19 17.71
CA LEU A 114 2.23 0.09 18.84
C LEU A 114 2.37 1.59 19.09
N TYR A 115 2.41 2.41 18.04
CA TYR A 115 2.42 3.88 18.19
C TYR A 115 1.11 4.40 18.79
N VAL A 116 -0.04 3.87 18.35
CA VAL A 116 -1.35 4.22 18.93
C VAL A 116 -1.39 3.86 20.41
N ILE A 117 -0.89 2.68 20.77
CA ILE A 117 -0.95 2.15 22.14
C ILE A 117 0.04 2.85 23.08
N LYS A 118 1.32 2.94 22.69
CA LYS A 118 2.42 3.38 23.56
C LYS A 118 2.70 4.87 23.49
N GLY A 119 2.15 5.57 22.49
CA GLY A 119 2.56 6.92 22.16
C GLY A 119 3.84 6.92 21.30
N GLY A 120 4.07 8.04 20.61
CA GLY A 120 5.17 8.22 19.67
C GLY A 120 5.16 9.63 19.07
N PRO A 121 6.18 10.02 18.28
CA PRO A 121 6.36 11.40 17.81
C PRO A 121 5.16 11.97 17.06
N ASN A 122 4.39 11.10 16.38
CA ASN A 122 3.17 11.45 15.65
C ASN A 122 1.89 10.93 16.30
N ALA A 123 1.99 10.17 17.40
CA ALA A 123 0.83 9.63 18.11
C ALA A 123 0.00 10.71 18.81
N MET A 124 0.46 11.97 18.81
CA MET A 124 -0.27 13.10 19.40
C MET A 124 -1.14 13.86 18.38
N ASN A 125 -1.07 13.50 17.09
CA ASN A 125 -1.96 14.07 16.07
C ASN A 125 -3.06 13.07 15.72
N ASP A 126 -4.29 13.56 15.70
CA ASP A 126 -5.45 12.80 15.26
C ASP A 126 -5.42 12.71 13.73
N VAL A 127 -5.05 11.55 13.19
CA VAL A 127 -4.83 11.34 11.76
C VAL A 127 -5.79 10.28 11.27
N MET A 128 -6.41 10.54 10.12
CA MET A 128 -7.25 9.56 9.45
C MET A 128 -6.38 8.56 8.69
N TRP A 129 -6.63 7.27 8.92
CA TRP A 129 -5.97 6.16 8.27
C TRP A 129 -6.97 5.40 7.42
N GLU A 130 -6.60 5.11 6.18
CA GLU A 130 -7.23 4.08 5.36
C GLU A 130 -6.71 2.72 5.82
N ILE A 131 -7.61 1.80 6.15
CA ILE A 131 -7.26 0.47 6.66
C ILE A 131 -7.99 -0.64 5.89
N VAL A 132 -7.37 -1.81 5.85
CA VAL A 132 -7.93 -3.02 5.23
C VAL A 132 -7.47 -4.26 6.01
N ASP A 133 -8.33 -5.28 6.09
CA ASP A 133 -7.94 -6.56 6.68
C ASP A 133 -7.02 -7.35 5.73
N VAL A 134 -6.00 -8.01 6.26
CA VAL A 134 -5.07 -8.84 5.48
C VAL A 134 -5.77 -9.95 4.71
N ARG A 135 -6.88 -10.46 5.24
CA ARG A 135 -7.70 -11.49 4.57
C ARG A 135 -8.43 -10.90 3.38
N ASP A 136 -8.98 -9.70 3.50
CA ASP A 136 -9.61 -8.99 2.37
C ASP A 136 -8.58 -8.70 1.26
N VAL A 137 -7.34 -8.35 1.62
CA VAL A 137 -6.25 -8.18 0.65
C VAL A 137 -5.93 -9.51 -0.05
N ALA A 138 -5.86 -10.61 0.70
CA ALA A 138 -5.61 -11.93 0.12
C ALA A 138 -6.73 -12.36 -0.83
N ASP A 139 -7.99 -12.14 -0.44
CA ASP A 139 -9.17 -12.42 -1.27
C ASP A 139 -9.16 -11.53 -2.52
N ALA A 140 -8.84 -10.24 -2.40
CA ALA A 140 -8.73 -9.34 -3.55
C ALA A 140 -7.64 -9.80 -4.53
N LEU A 141 -6.47 -10.22 -4.03
CA LEU A 141 -5.39 -10.76 -4.87
C LEU A 141 -5.80 -12.04 -5.59
N LEU A 142 -6.51 -12.95 -4.92
CA LEU A 142 -7.03 -14.16 -5.53
C LEU A 142 -8.07 -13.85 -6.60
N LEU A 143 -9.02 -12.96 -6.30
CA LEU A 143 -10.08 -12.56 -7.22
C LEU A 143 -9.54 -11.93 -8.51
N VAL A 144 -8.56 -11.03 -8.42
CA VAL A 144 -7.95 -10.42 -9.62
C VAL A 144 -7.07 -11.42 -10.38
N TYR A 145 -6.45 -12.38 -9.68
CA TYR A 145 -5.72 -13.44 -10.35
C TYR A 145 -6.66 -14.33 -11.18
N GLU A 146 -7.73 -14.82 -10.56
CA GLU A 146 -8.64 -15.82 -11.13
C GLU A 146 -9.56 -15.27 -12.23
N LYS A 147 -9.96 -14.00 -12.17
CA LYS A 147 -10.88 -13.42 -13.16
C LYS A 147 -10.17 -13.03 -14.45
N PRO A 148 -10.43 -13.68 -15.60
CA PRO A 148 -9.74 -13.35 -16.86
C PRO A 148 -9.95 -11.89 -17.31
N GLU A 149 -11.08 -11.28 -16.96
CA GLU A 149 -11.44 -9.91 -17.31
C GLU A 149 -10.82 -8.83 -16.40
N SER A 150 -10.14 -9.22 -15.30
CA SER A 150 -9.47 -8.27 -14.42
C SER A 150 -8.38 -7.52 -15.18
N SER A 151 -8.35 -6.20 -15.07
CA SER A 151 -7.32 -5.37 -15.71
C SER A 151 -7.15 -4.06 -14.96
N GLY A 152 -6.02 -3.40 -15.20
CA GLY A 152 -5.75 -2.12 -14.58
C GLY A 152 -5.26 -2.24 -13.14
N ARG A 153 -5.59 -1.21 -12.36
CA ARG A 153 -5.20 -1.05 -10.96
C ARG A 153 -6.43 -1.27 -10.10
N TYR A 154 -6.26 -1.73 -8.87
CA TYR A 154 -7.35 -1.88 -7.90
C TYR A 154 -6.95 -1.30 -6.55
N ILE A 155 -7.70 -0.32 -6.03
CA ILE A 155 -7.47 0.19 -4.67
C ILE A 155 -8.10 -0.77 -3.66
N SER A 156 -7.29 -1.26 -2.72
CA SER A 156 -7.74 -2.13 -1.63
C SER A 156 -7.71 -1.35 -0.31
N ALA A 157 -8.70 -0.50 -0.12
CA ALA A 157 -8.86 0.38 1.04
C ALA A 157 -10.33 0.45 1.47
N SER A 158 -10.82 -0.61 2.13
CA SER A 158 -12.24 -0.80 2.40
C SER A 158 -12.80 0.09 3.51
N ASN A 159 -11.95 0.54 4.44
CA ASN A 159 -12.36 1.31 5.61
C ASN A 159 -11.40 2.46 5.92
N TYR A 160 -11.85 3.37 6.77
CA TYR A 160 -11.03 4.40 7.37
C TYR A 160 -11.31 4.54 8.87
N ILE A 161 -10.31 4.97 9.64
CA ILE A 161 -10.41 5.17 11.08
C ILE A 161 -9.43 6.26 11.51
N THR A 162 -9.80 7.06 12.51
CA THR A 162 -8.87 8.01 13.12
C THR A 162 -7.96 7.33 14.12
N THR A 163 -6.77 7.88 14.39
CA THR A 163 -5.88 7.33 15.43
C THR A 163 -6.50 7.36 16.82
N LYS A 164 -7.36 8.34 17.12
CA LYS A 164 -8.14 8.36 18.36
C LYS A 164 -9.22 7.28 18.42
N ASP A 165 -10.00 7.12 17.35
CA ASP A 165 -11.04 6.09 17.30
C ASP A 165 -10.42 4.69 17.38
N MET A 166 -9.25 4.49 16.75
CA MET A 166 -8.47 3.26 16.88
C MET A 166 -8.06 3.01 18.33
N LEU A 167 -7.57 4.03 19.03
CA LEU A 167 -7.21 3.90 20.45
C LEU A 167 -8.42 3.54 21.31
N GLU A 168 -9.55 4.21 21.11
CA GLU A 168 -10.78 3.94 21.85
C GLU A 168 -11.30 2.52 21.58
N LEU A 169 -11.22 2.06 20.34
CA LEU A 169 -11.54 0.68 19.97
C LEU A 169 -10.63 -0.31 20.71
N LEU A 170 -9.32 -0.05 20.73
CA LEU A 170 -8.35 -0.88 21.45
C LEU A 170 -8.62 -0.88 22.96
N ARG A 171 -8.89 0.27 23.57
CA ARG A 171 -9.23 0.39 25.00
C ARG A 171 -10.47 -0.42 25.37
N LYS A 172 -11.51 -0.41 24.51
CA LYS A 172 -12.72 -1.20 24.72
C LYS A 172 -12.45 -2.70 24.59
N ALA A 173 -11.65 -3.11 23.61
CA ALA A 173 -11.34 -4.51 23.35
C ALA A 173 -10.36 -5.12 24.38
N HIS A 174 -9.41 -4.33 24.87
CA HIS A 174 -8.33 -4.77 25.76
C HIS A 174 -8.13 -3.80 26.95
N PRO A 175 -9.12 -3.68 27.86
CA PRO A 175 -9.14 -2.63 28.89
C PRO A 175 -8.00 -2.69 29.91
N ASN A 176 -7.32 -3.82 30.03
CA ASN A 176 -6.25 -4.04 31.02
C ASN A 176 -4.85 -3.67 30.51
N TYR A 177 -4.72 -3.09 29.30
CA TYR A 177 -3.43 -2.64 28.77
C TYR A 177 -3.11 -1.20 29.20
N ASN A 178 -1.83 -0.89 29.34
CA ASN A 178 -1.38 0.48 29.60
C ASN A 178 -1.33 1.26 28.29
N TYR A 179 -2.37 2.07 28.06
CA TYR A 179 -2.44 2.98 26.92
C TYR A 179 -1.81 4.33 27.24
N VAL A 180 -1.28 4.99 26.21
CA VAL A 180 -0.91 6.41 26.28
C VAL A 180 -2.14 7.25 26.68
N LYS A 181 -1.91 8.27 27.49
CA LYS A 181 -2.92 9.27 27.84
C LYS A 181 -2.93 10.33 26.73
N TRP A 182 -4.09 10.48 26.09
CA TRP A 182 -4.39 11.55 25.14
C TRP A 182 -4.99 12.72 25.88
#